data_AF-A0A5C6XLV3-F1
#
_entry.id   AF-A0A5C6XLV3-F1
#
_cell.length_a   1.000
_cell.length_b   1.000
_cell.length_c   1.000
_cell.angle_alpha   90.00
_cell.angle_beta   90.00
_cell.angle_gamma   90.00
#
_symmetry.space_group_name_H-M   'P 1'
#
loop_
_entity.id
_entity.type
_entity.pdbx_description
1 polymer ?
#
loop_
_entity_poly.entity_id
_entity_poly.type
_entity_poly.pdbx_seq_one_letter_code
_entity_poly.pdbx_strand_id
1 'polypeptide(L)'
;MMVTMRLPARCAICTLLATAALLSACERDPAPDDATNAQAQAEVPEEETITEKEDPVELIEPSDLGPKAPAIYFTTGLKGYTEPCGCTADVLLGGIDRITAFVDDSRKLHPEALMIDGGDWLFEYDTIEPHMEPQERAKADVLAAAHKSMGTLFSVPGPRDLALGVDFYLEKMSQAGMVPLSANLQLHQTTPKATHVAELGDWTVGFVGLTQPALVEKVYQVEARDEEAALREALGQLPEVDATVLVYQGSPGRAEALAEQAGIDFVIQGHNPEKRVDAVALDEDSFLLEAYDQGRYVGRLKLYGPEAEGDFVDARAASAEAREALRTQIGHVEGNISLLDVRTGGEETPLRQRLQERVDKLKEELATLEREGFEIPEQGRAFLFEAVAMEPGYRLDDAIEKAREDFNADLARLNAEVEREVIPVEEGEPFYIGTAQCATCHVQAHEFWKGTDHASAVATLEERNKAFDQSCIGCHVVGWEEPGGSVLGKITYEAELGGTTFTKDLNNVGCESCHGPGSQHRLQPLDASGTPQHILRKPTEQACATCHVEEHSPRFDFDVYVRQITGEGHSYSGAP
;
A
#
# COMPACT_ATOMS: atom_id res chain seq x y z
N MET A 1 20.00 66.24 -2.27
CA MET A 1 19.45 66.75 -1.01
C MET A 1 19.92 65.82 0.12
N MET A 2 20.92 66.27 0.87
CA MET A 2 21.38 65.65 2.11
C MET A 2 20.41 65.99 3.23
N VAL A 3 20.08 65.04 4.12
CA VAL A 3 19.87 65.34 5.54
C VAL A 3 20.48 64.20 6.37
N THR A 4 21.60 64.53 7.00
CA THR A 4 22.24 63.86 8.13
C THR A 4 21.58 64.28 9.44
N MET A 5 21.53 63.41 10.45
CA MET A 5 21.71 63.86 11.85
C MET A 5 22.18 62.73 12.78
N ARG A 6 23.24 63.04 13.54
CA ARG A 6 23.89 62.26 14.60
C ARG A 6 23.36 62.70 15.98
N LEU A 7 23.17 61.73 16.89
CA LEU A 7 23.63 61.60 18.31
C LEU A 7 23.88 62.87 19.18
N PRO A 8 23.67 62.82 20.53
CA PRO A 8 24.64 62.17 21.42
C PRO A 8 24.14 61.55 22.75
N ALA A 9 25.08 60.83 23.37
CA ALA A 9 25.04 60.05 24.61
C ALA A 9 25.09 60.86 25.93
N ARG A 10 24.83 60.18 27.06
CA ARG A 10 25.45 60.50 28.37
C ARG A 10 25.48 59.31 29.35
N CYS A 11 26.66 59.14 29.96
CA CYS A 11 27.07 58.18 30.99
C CYS A 11 26.55 58.52 32.40
N ALA A 12 26.47 57.51 33.29
CA ALA A 12 26.81 57.60 34.72
C ALA A 12 26.95 56.16 35.30
N ILE A 13 28.14 55.67 35.70
CA ILE A 13 28.88 55.80 36.97
C ILE A 13 28.92 54.45 37.75
N CYS A 14 30.16 54.05 38.06
CA CYS A 14 30.64 52.94 38.88
C CYS A 14 30.01 52.84 40.29
N THR A 15 29.98 51.63 40.88
CA THR A 15 30.74 51.33 42.12
C THR A 15 30.83 49.82 42.42
N LEU A 16 32.04 49.41 42.82
CA LEU A 16 32.51 48.12 43.32
C LEU A 16 32.80 48.28 44.83
N LEU A 17 32.94 47.16 45.57
CA LEU A 17 33.37 46.97 47.00
C LEU A 17 32.22 46.51 47.92
N ALA A 18 32.35 45.58 48.87
CA ALA A 18 33.38 44.68 49.43
C ALA A 18 32.60 43.63 50.28
N THR A 19 33.02 42.41 50.68
CA THR A 19 34.04 41.93 51.67
C THR A 19 33.65 40.46 51.94
N ALA A 20 34.48 39.42 51.77
CA ALA A 20 35.62 38.92 52.56
C ALA A 20 35.28 37.89 53.66
N ALA A 21 35.83 36.65 53.55
CA ALA A 21 36.53 35.84 54.60
C ALA A 21 36.62 34.33 54.19
N LEU A 22 37.79 33.82 53.77
CA LEU A 22 38.83 33.04 54.52
C LEU A 22 38.57 31.50 54.55
N LEU A 23 39.25 30.62 53.77
CA LEU A 23 40.63 30.07 53.78
C LEU A 23 40.97 29.00 54.85
N SER A 24 41.22 27.74 54.41
CA SER A 24 42.36 26.83 54.77
C SER A 24 42.19 25.48 54.03
N ALA A 25 43.03 25.11 53.05
CA ALA A 25 44.32 24.39 53.15
C ALA A 25 44.14 22.90 53.52
N CYS A 26 44.21 21.95 52.56
CA CYS A 26 45.39 21.25 52.02
C CYS A 26 45.96 20.13 52.90
N GLU A 27 45.89 18.88 52.43
CA GLU A 27 46.91 17.83 52.65
C GLU A 27 46.82 16.77 51.54
N ARG A 28 48.00 16.31 51.07
CA ARG A 28 48.27 15.42 49.93
C ARG A 28 48.82 14.06 50.43
N ASP A 29 48.32 12.98 49.81
CA ASP A 29 48.94 11.72 49.32
C ASP A 29 49.81 10.84 50.24
N PRO A 30 49.73 9.49 50.13
CA PRO A 30 50.43 8.77 49.04
C PRO A 30 49.72 7.51 48.46
N ALA A 31 50.05 7.16 47.21
CA ALA A 31 49.86 5.83 46.59
C ALA A 31 50.96 4.84 47.09
N PRO A 32 50.87 3.48 46.95
CA PRO A 32 50.93 2.81 45.64
C PRO A 32 50.28 1.38 45.48
N ASP A 33 50.18 0.98 44.21
CA ASP A 33 50.38 -0.32 43.53
C ASP A 33 49.46 -1.57 43.62
N ASP A 34 49.36 -2.14 42.41
CA ASP A 34 49.17 -3.53 41.95
C ASP A 34 47.78 -4.15 41.71
N ALA A 35 47.44 -4.17 40.41
CA ALA A 35 47.06 -5.33 39.59
C ALA A 35 46.02 -6.33 40.14
N THR A 36 44.82 -6.32 39.53
CA THR A 36 44.23 -7.55 38.97
C THR A 36 43.21 -7.23 37.89
N ASN A 37 43.39 -7.92 36.77
CA ASN A 37 42.52 -8.03 35.62
C ASN A 37 41.22 -8.77 36.00
N ALA A 38 40.05 -8.17 35.76
CA ALA A 38 38.78 -8.90 35.69
C ALA A 38 37.78 -8.09 34.85
N GLN A 39 37.22 -8.76 33.86
CA GLN A 39 36.19 -8.29 32.96
C GLN A 39 35.00 -7.73 33.75
N ALA A 40 34.67 -6.45 33.53
CA ALA A 40 33.38 -5.90 33.89
C ALA A 40 32.50 -5.96 32.65
N GLN A 41 31.70 -7.03 32.55
CA GLN A 41 30.48 -7.01 31.77
C GLN A 41 29.63 -5.87 32.33
N ALA A 42 29.45 -4.81 31.55
CA ALA A 42 28.44 -3.82 31.85
C ALA A 42 27.09 -4.49 31.57
N GLU A 43 26.36 -4.81 32.64
CA GLU A 43 24.94 -5.16 32.57
C GLU A 43 24.21 -4.01 31.87
N VAL A 44 23.69 -4.31 30.68
CA VAL A 44 22.71 -3.48 29.98
C VAL A 44 21.47 -3.44 30.87
N PRO A 45 20.89 -2.27 31.18
CA PRO A 45 19.62 -2.23 31.88
C PRO A 45 18.61 -2.98 31.02
N GLU A 46 17.87 -3.93 31.59
CA GLU A 46 16.66 -4.47 30.99
C GLU A 46 15.71 -3.29 30.77
N GLU A 47 15.76 -2.73 29.56
CA GLU A 47 14.78 -1.79 29.07
C GLU A 47 13.47 -2.57 29.01
N GLU A 48 12.47 -2.04 29.70
CA GLU A 48 11.11 -2.52 29.71
C GLU A 48 10.70 -2.77 28.25
N THR A 49 10.60 -4.04 27.88
CA THR A 49 9.85 -4.44 26.70
C THR A 49 8.49 -3.81 26.85
N ILE A 50 8.21 -2.81 26.01
CA ILE A 50 6.88 -2.29 25.78
C ILE A 50 6.13 -3.43 25.09
N THR A 51 5.76 -4.46 25.85
CA THR A 51 4.59 -5.24 25.51
C THR A 51 3.44 -4.32 25.87
N GLU A 52 3.03 -3.47 24.92
CA GLU A 52 1.63 -3.07 24.90
C GLU A 52 0.85 -4.38 24.96
N LYS A 53 0.24 -4.64 26.11
CA LYS A 53 -0.89 -5.56 26.16
C LYS A 53 -1.92 -4.90 25.27
N GLU A 54 -1.96 -5.29 24.00
CA GLU A 54 -3.10 -5.01 23.15
C GLU A 54 -4.33 -5.48 23.93
N ASP A 55 -5.21 -4.53 24.26
CA ASP A 55 -6.55 -4.88 24.71
C ASP A 55 -7.12 -5.87 23.68
N PRO A 56 -7.86 -6.91 24.10
CA PRO A 56 -8.39 -7.89 23.15
C PRO A 56 -9.20 -7.15 22.08
N VAL A 57 -8.67 -7.11 20.86
CA VAL A 57 -9.35 -6.50 19.72
C VAL A 57 -10.69 -7.21 19.60
N GLU A 58 -11.78 -6.48 19.83
CA GLU A 58 -13.12 -7.03 19.69
C GLU A 58 -13.28 -7.44 18.22
N LEU A 59 -13.44 -8.75 17.99
CA LEU A 59 -13.53 -9.26 16.64
C LEU A 59 -14.80 -8.72 15.98
N ILE A 60 -14.62 -8.14 14.79
CA ILE A 60 -15.72 -7.66 13.96
C ILE A 60 -16.35 -8.88 13.29
N GLU A 61 -17.62 -9.12 13.55
CA GLU A 61 -18.39 -10.10 12.78
C GLU A 61 -18.75 -9.51 11.40
N PRO A 62 -18.67 -10.30 10.30
CA PRO A 62 -19.13 -9.84 8.99
C PRO A 62 -20.55 -9.30 9.04
N SER A 63 -20.69 -7.99 8.84
CA SER A 63 -22.02 -7.38 8.80
C SER A 63 -22.73 -7.80 7.52
N ASP A 64 -23.94 -8.33 7.67
CA ASP A 64 -24.79 -8.68 6.55
C ASP A 64 -25.69 -7.49 6.20
N LEU A 65 -25.32 -6.71 5.17
CA LEU A 65 -26.14 -5.58 4.73
C LEU A 65 -27.32 -6.08 3.89
N GLY A 66 -28.50 -5.55 4.18
CA GLY A 66 -29.75 -5.91 3.51
C GLY A 66 -30.29 -7.30 3.88
N PRO A 67 -31.44 -7.68 3.30
CA PRO A 67 -32.02 -9.00 3.54
C PRO A 67 -31.07 -10.14 3.14
N LYS A 68 -31.30 -11.32 3.72
CA LYS A 68 -30.51 -12.51 3.38
C LYS A 68 -30.80 -12.94 1.95
N ALA A 69 -29.74 -13.22 1.20
CA ALA A 69 -29.81 -13.71 -0.17
C ALA A 69 -28.49 -14.40 -0.55
N PRO A 70 -28.51 -15.28 -1.56
CA PRO A 70 -27.31 -15.83 -2.16
C PRO A 70 -26.36 -14.72 -2.64
N ALA A 71 -25.04 -14.95 -2.54
CA ALA A 71 -24.03 -13.93 -2.83
C ALA A 71 -22.86 -14.44 -3.68
N ILE A 72 -22.42 -13.60 -4.62
CA ILE A 72 -21.15 -13.74 -5.33
C ILE A 72 -20.12 -12.86 -4.64
N TYR A 73 -19.09 -13.47 -4.07
CA TYR A 73 -17.91 -12.79 -3.56
C TYR A 73 -16.84 -12.75 -4.63
N PHE A 74 -16.12 -11.63 -4.74
CA PHE A 74 -15.03 -11.51 -5.68
C PHE A 74 -13.90 -10.60 -5.22
N THR A 75 -12.69 -10.93 -5.64
CA THR A 75 -11.50 -10.08 -5.59
C THR A 75 -11.12 -9.66 -7.01
N THR A 76 -10.50 -8.51 -7.16
CA THR A 76 -9.88 -8.04 -8.41
C THR A 76 -8.51 -7.48 -8.09
N GLY A 77 -7.50 -7.77 -8.89
CA GLY A 77 -6.20 -7.12 -8.78
C GLY A 77 -5.54 -7.26 -7.41
N LEU A 78 -5.45 -8.47 -6.85
CA LEU A 78 -4.67 -8.67 -5.60
C LEU A 78 -3.21 -8.25 -5.76
N LYS A 79 -2.68 -8.27 -6.99
CA LYS A 79 -1.33 -7.78 -7.34
C LYS A 79 -0.22 -8.42 -6.51
N GLY A 80 -0.40 -9.66 -6.09
CA GLY A 80 0.57 -10.37 -5.26
C GLY A 80 0.57 -9.98 -3.78
N TYR A 81 -0.33 -9.09 -3.32
CA TYR A 81 -0.36 -8.64 -1.93
C TYR A 81 -0.90 -9.73 -1.00
N THR A 82 -0.12 -10.09 0.02
CA THR A 82 -0.52 -11.05 1.06
C THR A 82 -0.90 -10.35 2.37
N GLU A 83 -0.41 -9.15 2.60
CA GLU A 83 -0.70 -8.34 3.79
C GLU A 83 -0.61 -6.84 3.50
N PRO A 84 -1.30 -6.01 4.28
CA PRO A 84 -1.08 -4.57 4.29
C PRO A 84 0.37 -4.21 4.65
N CYS A 85 0.93 -3.16 4.04
CA CYS A 85 2.25 -2.66 4.45
C CYS A 85 2.22 -2.07 5.88
N GLY A 86 1.05 -1.60 6.32
CA GLY A 86 0.78 -1.08 7.66
C GLY A 86 1.53 0.18 8.06
N CYS A 87 1.86 1.04 7.09
CA CYS A 87 2.47 2.35 7.31
C CYS A 87 1.46 3.44 7.75
N THR A 88 0.18 3.35 7.34
CA THR A 88 -0.90 4.27 7.77
C THR A 88 -2.23 3.52 7.92
N ALA A 89 -3.22 4.10 8.59
CA ALA A 89 -4.50 3.45 8.87
C ALA A 89 -5.24 2.95 7.61
N ASP A 90 -5.19 3.70 6.52
CA ASP A 90 -5.82 3.30 5.24
C ASP A 90 -5.04 2.20 4.51
N VAL A 91 -3.80 1.97 4.94
CA VAL A 91 -2.91 0.92 4.45
C VAL A 91 -2.83 -0.23 5.45
N LEU A 92 -3.78 -0.31 6.39
CA LEU A 92 -4.07 -1.51 7.20
C LEU A 92 -5.18 -2.39 6.59
N LEU A 93 -5.86 -1.90 5.55
CA LEU A 93 -6.85 -2.68 4.82
C LEU A 93 -6.18 -3.83 4.05
N GLY A 94 -6.88 -4.95 3.93
CA GLY A 94 -6.45 -6.10 3.12
C GLY A 94 -6.03 -7.29 3.96
N GLY A 95 -5.02 -8.03 3.52
CA GLY A 95 -4.58 -9.26 4.17
C GLY A 95 -5.30 -10.49 3.61
N ILE A 96 -4.54 -11.37 2.96
CA ILE A 96 -5.10 -12.54 2.29
C ILE A 96 -5.65 -13.57 3.29
N ASP A 97 -5.04 -13.65 4.48
CA ASP A 97 -5.52 -14.41 5.64
C ASP A 97 -6.87 -13.87 6.15
N ARG A 98 -7.00 -12.54 6.24
CA ARG A 98 -8.23 -11.84 6.62
C ARG A 98 -9.35 -12.05 5.59
N ILE A 99 -9.06 -11.87 4.31
CA ILE A 99 -10.01 -12.11 3.21
C ILE A 99 -10.49 -13.57 3.25
N THR A 100 -9.58 -14.51 3.47
CA THR A 100 -9.91 -15.95 3.53
C THR A 100 -10.90 -16.23 4.66
N ALA A 101 -10.61 -15.74 5.88
CA ALA A 101 -11.49 -15.90 7.02
C ALA A 101 -12.84 -15.17 6.84
N PHE A 102 -12.82 -13.96 6.27
CA PHE A 102 -14.04 -13.20 5.96
C PHE A 102 -14.97 -13.99 5.02
N VAL A 103 -14.43 -14.59 3.95
CA VAL A 103 -15.21 -15.40 3.01
C VAL A 103 -15.75 -16.66 3.69
N ASP A 104 -14.95 -17.34 4.51
CA ASP A 104 -15.39 -18.52 5.29
C ASP A 104 -16.53 -18.15 6.27
N ASP A 105 -16.38 -17.07 7.03
CA ASP A 105 -17.39 -16.62 7.99
C ASP A 105 -18.66 -16.13 7.28
N SER A 106 -18.52 -15.42 6.16
CA SER A 106 -19.64 -14.97 5.35
C SER A 106 -20.44 -16.13 4.74
N ARG A 107 -19.78 -17.24 4.36
CA ARG A 107 -20.45 -18.47 3.90
C ARG A 107 -21.25 -19.17 4.98
N LYS A 108 -20.90 -19.00 6.27
CA LYS A 108 -21.71 -19.52 7.38
C LYS A 108 -23.03 -18.76 7.52
N LEU A 109 -23.06 -17.49 7.13
CA LEU A 109 -24.25 -16.65 7.09
C LEU A 109 -25.10 -16.91 5.84
N HIS A 110 -24.43 -17.10 4.70
CA HIS A 110 -25.01 -17.36 3.38
C HIS A 110 -24.40 -18.63 2.78
N PRO A 111 -24.97 -19.82 3.06
CA PRO A 111 -24.41 -21.08 2.56
C PRO A 111 -24.42 -21.18 1.02
N GLU A 112 -25.28 -20.40 0.37
CA GLU A 112 -25.40 -20.28 -1.08
C GLU A 112 -24.53 -19.12 -1.57
N ALA A 113 -23.21 -19.31 -1.52
CA ALA A 113 -22.25 -18.29 -1.89
C ALA A 113 -21.13 -18.80 -2.79
N LEU A 114 -20.83 -18.04 -3.83
CA LEU A 114 -19.74 -18.30 -4.77
C LEU A 114 -18.56 -17.37 -4.48
N MET A 115 -17.35 -17.84 -4.79
CA MET A 115 -16.15 -16.99 -4.79
C MET A 115 -15.50 -17.06 -6.18
N ILE A 116 -15.23 -15.90 -6.78
CA ILE A 116 -14.54 -15.78 -8.06
C ILE A 116 -13.39 -14.77 -7.94
N ASP A 117 -12.46 -14.79 -8.88
CA ASP A 117 -11.40 -13.79 -8.94
C ASP A 117 -11.40 -13.11 -10.32
N GLY A 118 -11.17 -11.81 -10.30
CA GLY A 118 -11.21 -10.97 -11.48
C GLY A 118 -9.95 -11.00 -12.32
N GLY A 119 -8.82 -11.52 -11.79
CA GLY A 119 -7.49 -11.49 -12.43
C GLY A 119 -6.52 -10.51 -11.79
N ASP A 120 -5.28 -10.55 -12.27
CA ASP A 120 -4.12 -9.80 -11.72
C ASP A 120 -3.89 -10.13 -10.23
N TRP A 121 -3.98 -11.41 -9.88
CA TRP A 121 -3.89 -11.86 -8.49
C TRP A 121 -2.46 -12.25 -8.07
N LEU A 122 -1.60 -12.65 -9.01
CA LEU A 122 -0.28 -13.21 -8.68
C LEU A 122 0.80 -12.19 -8.36
N PHE A 123 0.92 -11.12 -9.16
CA PHE A 123 2.13 -10.29 -9.17
C PHE A 123 1.84 -8.79 -9.19
N GLU A 124 2.74 -8.02 -8.59
CA GLU A 124 2.64 -6.56 -8.51
C GLU A 124 3.06 -5.87 -9.80
N TYR A 125 3.90 -6.52 -10.62
CA TYR A 125 4.44 -6.01 -11.87
C TYR A 125 4.16 -6.99 -13.00
N ASP A 126 4.05 -6.49 -14.23
CA ASP A 126 3.89 -7.31 -15.44
C ASP A 126 5.22 -7.91 -15.95
N THR A 127 6.33 -7.51 -15.33
CA THR A 127 7.69 -7.99 -15.59
C THR A 127 8.36 -8.28 -14.26
N ILE A 128 8.89 -9.49 -14.09
CA ILE A 128 9.63 -9.90 -12.89
C ILE A 128 11.10 -10.05 -13.24
N GLU A 129 11.96 -9.34 -12.50
CA GLU A 129 13.39 -9.48 -12.68
C GLU A 129 13.90 -10.81 -12.10
N PRO A 130 14.99 -11.38 -12.66
CA PRO A 130 15.51 -12.67 -12.19
C PRO A 130 15.82 -12.72 -10.70
N HIS A 131 16.19 -11.58 -10.12
CA HIS A 131 16.53 -11.47 -8.71
C HIS A 131 15.31 -11.44 -7.78
N MET A 132 14.13 -11.10 -8.30
CA MET A 132 12.84 -11.11 -7.58
C MET A 132 12.16 -12.48 -7.65
N GLU A 133 12.48 -13.28 -8.67
CA GLU A 133 11.79 -14.54 -8.98
C GLU A 133 11.66 -15.52 -7.78
N PRO A 134 12.69 -15.76 -6.93
CA PRO A 134 12.55 -16.66 -5.78
C PRO A 134 11.46 -16.21 -4.80
N GLN A 135 11.43 -14.91 -4.47
CA GLN A 135 10.41 -14.31 -3.60
C GLN A 135 9.03 -14.39 -4.24
N GLU A 136 8.89 -13.97 -5.50
CA GLU A 136 7.61 -13.92 -6.19
C GLU A 136 6.98 -15.31 -6.36
N ARG A 137 7.78 -16.33 -6.64
CA ARG A 137 7.31 -17.73 -6.69
C ARG A 137 6.78 -18.22 -5.35
N ALA A 138 7.49 -17.94 -4.25
CA ALA A 138 7.07 -18.34 -2.91
C ALA A 138 5.81 -17.57 -2.45
N LYS A 139 5.72 -16.27 -2.80
CA LYS A 139 4.53 -15.44 -2.54
C LYS A 139 3.29 -15.98 -3.28
N ALA A 140 3.45 -16.38 -4.54
CA ALA A 140 2.40 -17.01 -5.33
C ALA A 140 1.88 -18.33 -4.71
N ASP A 141 2.70 -19.09 -3.98
CA ASP A 141 2.26 -20.28 -3.25
C ASP A 141 1.29 -19.95 -2.12
N VAL A 142 1.53 -18.87 -1.38
CA VAL A 142 0.64 -18.39 -0.30
C VAL A 142 -0.71 -17.99 -0.89
N LEU A 143 -0.70 -17.21 -1.97
CA LEU A 143 -1.91 -16.76 -2.64
C LEU A 143 -2.71 -17.94 -3.22
N ALA A 144 -2.03 -18.92 -3.83
CA ALA A 144 -2.70 -20.11 -4.35
C ALA A 144 -3.33 -20.94 -3.22
N ALA A 145 -2.66 -21.04 -2.05
CA ALA A 145 -3.23 -21.70 -0.88
C ALA A 145 -4.47 -20.97 -0.35
N ALA A 146 -4.46 -19.63 -0.33
CA ALA A 146 -5.61 -18.82 0.07
C ALA A 146 -6.80 -19.00 -0.86
N HIS A 147 -6.62 -18.86 -2.18
CA HIS A 147 -7.69 -19.10 -3.16
C HIS A 147 -8.27 -20.51 -3.09
N LYS A 148 -7.43 -21.51 -2.79
CA LYS A 148 -7.88 -22.87 -2.54
C LYS A 148 -8.74 -22.97 -1.29
N SER A 149 -8.34 -22.33 -0.19
CA SER A 149 -9.11 -22.28 1.06
C SER A 149 -10.46 -21.58 0.84
N MET A 150 -10.44 -20.47 0.12
CA MET A 150 -11.64 -19.73 -0.31
C MET A 150 -12.48 -20.49 -1.33
N GLY A 151 -12.03 -21.61 -1.91
CA GLY A 151 -12.76 -22.34 -2.94
C GLY A 151 -13.12 -21.45 -4.14
N THR A 152 -12.20 -20.58 -4.57
CA THR A 152 -12.39 -19.71 -5.73
C THR A 152 -12.60 -20.56 -6.98
N LEU A 153 -13.64 -20.27 -7.76
CA LEU A 153 -14.03 -21.11 -8.91
C LEU A 153 -13.12 -20.93 -10.13
N PHE A 154 -12.82 -19.68 -10.45
CA PHE A 154 -12.05 -19.30 -11.63
C PHE A 154 -11.38 -17.94 -11.43
N SER A 155 -10.43 -17.63 -12.30
CA SER A 155 -9.88 -16.29 -12.50
C SER A 155 -9.77 -15.98 -13.98
N VAL A 156 -9.92 -14.70 -14.33
CA VAL A 156 -9.68 -14.20 -15.68
C VAL A 156 -8.21 -13.79 -15.80
N PRO A 157 -7.40 -14.36 -16.72
CA PRO A 157 -5.98 -14.05 -16.80
C PRO A 157 -5.73 -12.56 -17.10
N GLY A 158 -5.02 -11.88 -16.21
CA GLY A 158 -4.51 -10.53 -16.43
C GLY A 158 -3.03 -10.52 -16.88
N PRO A 159 -2.51 -9.38 -17.35
CA PRO A 159 -1.10 -9.27 -17.76
C PRO A 159 -0.14 -9.57 -16.60
N ARG A 160 -0.51 -9.21 -15.37
CA ARG A 160 0.34 -9.43 -14.20
C ARG A 160 0.41 -10.90 -13.87
N ASP A 161 -0.67 -11.65 -14.01
CA ASP A 161 -0.67 -13.10 -13.75
C ASP A 161 0.33 -13.88 -14.63
N LEU A 162 0.64 -13.32 -15.79
CA LEU A 162 1.45 -13.98 -16.82
C LEU A 162 2.93 -13.55 -16.78
N ALA A 163 3.35 -12.74 -15.79
CA ALA A 163 4.69 -12.16 -15.73
C ALA A 163 5.83 -13.20 -15.63
N LEU A 164 5.60 -14.35 -14.96
CA LEU A 164 6.52 -15.50 -14.94
C LEU A 164 6.23 -16.56 -16.02
N GLY A 165 5.36 -16.23 -16.97
CA GLY A 165 5.00 -17.07 -18.11
C GLY A 165 3.77 -17.95 -17.90
N VAL A 166 3.20 -18.40 -19.03
CA VAL A 166 1.94 -19.15 -19.08
C VAL A 166 1.99 -20.46 -18.28
N ASP A 167 3.09 -21.21 -18.37
CA ASP A 167 3.20 -22.51 -17.69
C ASP A 167 3.13 -22.35 -16.17
N PHE A 168 3.79 -21.31 -15.63
CA PHE A 168 3.72 -20.99 -14.20
C PHE A 168 2.32 -20.54 -13.79
N TYR A 169 1.67 -19.68 -14.58
CA TYR A 169 0.29 -19.27 -14.33
C TYR A 169 -0.66 -20.48 -14.25
N LEU A 170 -0.58 -21.40 -15.22
CA LEU A 170 -1.42 -22.60 -15.25
C LEU A 170 -1.14 -23.56 -14.08
N GLU A 171 0.13 -23.67 -13.65
CA GLU A 171 0.50 -24.39 -12.44
C GLU A 171 -0.20 -23.80 -11.20
N LYS A 172 -0.13 -22.48 -11.02
CA LYS A 172 -0.74 -21.79 -9.87
C LYS A 172 -2.26 -21.86 -9.88
N MET A 173 -2.89 -21.74 -11.05
CA MET A 173 -4.33 -21.98 -11.21
C MET A 173 -4.71 -23.39 -10.75
N SER A 174 -3.94 -24.42 -11.16
CA SER A 174 -4.17 -25.80 -10.71
C SER A 174 -3.94 -25.98 -9.20
N GLN A 175 -2.93 -25.34 -8.63
CA GLN A 175 -2.63 -25.40 -7.19
C GLN A 175 -3.75 -24.77 -6.36
N ALA A 176 -4.27 -23.63 -6.83
CA ALA A 176 -5.42 -22.93 -6.25
C ALA A 176 -6.75 -23.67 -6.44
N GLY A 177 -6.81 -24.66 -7.35
CA GLY A 177 -8.04 -25.36 -7.69
C GLY A 177 -8.98 -24.54 -8.58
N MET A 178 -8.45 -23.53 -9.27
CA MET A 178 -9.19 -22.60 -10.10
C MET A 178 -9.08 -22.97 -11.58
N VAL A 179 -10.07 -22.54 -12.36
CA VAL A 179 -10.07 -22.67 -13.83
C VAL A 179 -9.73 -21.32 -14.47
N PRO A 180 -8.83 -21.23 -15.46
CA PRO A 180 -8.67 -20.01 -16.24
C PRO A 180 -9.92 -19.78 -17.11
N LEU A 181 -10.56 -18.63 -16.95
CA LEU A 181 -11.75 -18.21 -17.69
C LEU A 181 -11.37 -17.08 -18.67
N SER A 182 -11.40 -17.37 -19.97
CA SER A 182 -11.20 -16.34 -20.99
C SER A 182 -11.81 -16.77 -22.32
N ALA A 183 -12.64 -15.91 -22.89
CA ALA A 183 -13.24 -16.10 -24.20
C ALA A 183 -12.32 -15.64 -25.34
N ASN A 184 -11.25 -14.88 -25.06
CA ASN A 184 -10.44 -14.26 -26.10
C ASN A 184 -8.94 -14.53 -26.01
N LEU A 185 -8.47 -15.33 -25.06
CA LEU A 185 -7.06 -15.72 -24.96
C LEU A 185 -6.82 -17.17 -25.38
N GLN A 186 -5.68 -17.40 -26.00
CA GLN A 186 -5.04 -18.70 -26.16
C GLN A 186 -3.74 -18.68 -25.36
N LEU A 187 -3.63 -19.56 -24.35
CA LEU A 187 -2.50 -19.61 -23.42
C LEU A 187 -1.61 -20.80 -23.77
N HIS A 188 -0.53 -20.58 -24.51
CA HIS A 188 0.31 -21.65 -25.05
C HIS A 188 -0.53 -22.68 -25.83
N GLN A 189 -0.56 -23.94 -25.38
CA GLN A 189 -1.37 -25.02 -25.95
C GLN A 189 -2.75 -25.17 -25.26
N THR A 190 -3.01 -24.36 -24.23
CA THR A 190 -4.23 -24.39 -23.43
C THR A 190 -5.19 -23.32 -23.91
N THR A 191 -6.34 -23.74 -24.42
CA THR A 191 -7.48 -22.84 -24.66
C THR A 191 -8.30 -22.77 -23.36
N PRO A 192 -8.36 -21.62 -22.66
CA PRO A 192 -9.21 -21.44 -21.50
C PRO A 192 -10.69 -21.68 -21.83
N LYS A 193 -11.51 -21.93 -20.80
CA LYS A 193 -12.97 -21.94 -21.01
C LYS A 193 -13.40 -20.51 -21.33
N ALA A 194 -14.26 -20.34 -22.33
CA ALA A 194 -14.84 -19.03 -22.65
C ALA A 194 -15.88 -18.59 -21.60
N THR A 195 -16.65 -19.55 -21.11
CA THR A 195 -17.76 -19.33 -20.19
C THR A 195 -17.74 -20.28 -19.00
N HIS A 196 -18.38 -19.86 -17.90
CA HIS A 196 -18.64 -20.68 -16.73
C HIS A 196 -20.10 -20.51 -16.32
N VAL A 197 -20.78 -21.57 -15.91
CA VAL A 197 -22.14 -21.49 -15.38
C VAL A 197 -22.13 -22.11 -13.99
N ALA A 198 -22.70 -21.40 -13.02
CA ALA A 198 -22.76 -21.85 -11.64
C ALA A 198 -24.15 -21.61 -11.05
N GLU A 199 -24.55 -22.52 -10.15
CA GLU A 199 -25.76 -22.37 -9.33
C GLU A 199 -25.45 -21.48 -8.13
N LEU A 200 -26.32 -20.52 -7.87
CA LEU A 200 -26.26 -19.60 -6.74
C LEU A 200 -27.62 -19.62 -6.02
N GLY A 201 -27.82 -20.64 -5.18
CA GLY A 201 -29.14 -20.93 -4.61
C GLY A 201 -30.10 -21.36 -5.72
N ASP A 202 -31.20 -20.64 -5.87
CA ASP A 202 -32.19 -20.87 -6.95
C ASP A 202 -31.83 -20.14 -8.26
N TRP A 203 -30.70 -19.42 -8.33
CA TRP A 203 -30.24 -18.72 -9.53
C TRP A 203 -29.26 -19.57 -10.35
N THR A 204 -29.40 -19.56 -11.66
CA THR A 204 -28.34 -19.98 -12.59
C THR A 204 -27.59 -18.75 -13.09
N VAL A 205 -26.29 -18.64 -12.82
CA VAL A 205 -25.47 -17.47 -13.23
C VAL A 205 -24.45 -17.88 -14.29
N GLY A 206 -24.44 -17.18 -15.42
CA GLY A 206 -23.46 -17.30 -16.49
C GLY A 206 -22.35 -16.27 -16.35
N PHE A 207 -21.10 -16.71 -16.51
CA PHE A 207 -19.91 -15.85 -16.46
C PHE A 207 -19.17 -15.90 -17.79
N VAL A 208 -18.70 -14.75 -18.26
CA VAL A 208 -17.81 -14.60 -19.41
C VAL A 208 -16.54 -13.88 -18.96
N GLY A 209 -15.37 -14.45 -19.25
CA GLY A 209 -14.08 -13.82 -18.96
C GLY A 209 -13.48 -13.18 -20.20
N LEU A 210 -12.96 -11.95 -20.09
CA LEU A 210 -12.28 -11.27 -21.19
C LEU A 210 -11.09 -10.46 -20.70
N THR A 211 -10.05 -10.38 -21.53
CA THR A 211 -8.85 -9.59 -21.27
C THR A 211 -8.60 -8.67 -22.45
N GLN A 212 -8.39 -7.39 -22.21
CA GLN A 212 -8.11 -6.42 -23.26
C GLN A 212 -6.85 -6.82 -24.04
N PRO A 213 -6.93 -7.08 -25.37
CA PRO A 213 -5.80 -7.65 -26.12
C PRO A 213 -4.50 -6.84 -26.03
N ALA A 214 -4.61 -5.52 -25.93
CA ALA A 214 -3.47 -4.60 -25.81
C ALA A 214 -2.62 -4.85 -24.55
N LEU A 215 -3.20 -5.40 -23.49
CA LEU A 215 -2.49 -5.67 -22.23
C LEU A 215 -1.57 -6.89 -22.34
N VAL A 216 -1.89 -7.84 -23.23
CA VAL A 216 -1.17 -9.12 -23.34
C VAL A 216 -0.44 -9.30 -24.67
N GLU A 217 -0.48 -8.31 -25.56
CA GLU A 217 0.18 -8.28 -26.88
C GLU A 217 1.63 -8.79 -26.85
N LYS A 218 2.38 -8.40 -25.81
CA LYS A 218 3.81 -8.64 -25.70
C LYS A 218 4.16 -9.86 -24.84
N VAL A 219 3.15 -10.51 -24.26
CA VAL A 219 3.35 -11.65 -23.38
C VAL A 219 3.68 -12.87 -24.22
N TYR A 220 4.82 -13.50 -23.92
CA TYR A 220 5.28 -14.67 -24.66
C TYR A 220 4.28 -15.83 -24.50
N GLN A 221 3.97 -16.49 -25.63
CA GLN A 221 3.03 -17.63 -25.71
C GLN A 221 1.57 -17.29 -25.39
N VAL A 222 1.17 -16.03 -25.52
CA VAL A 222 -0.23 -15.62 -25.41
C VAL A 222 -0.68 -15.07 -26.75
N GLU A 223 -1.81 -15.58 -27.26
CA GLU A 223 -2.49 -14.98 -28.41
C GLU A 223 -3.84 -14.45 -27.94
N ALA A 224 -4.13 -13.18 -28.27
CA ALA A 224 -5.40 -12.54 -27.96
C ALA A 224 -6.18 -12.25 -29.25
N ARG A 225 -7.45 -12.64 -29.30
CA ARG A 225 -8.38 -12.27 -30.37
C ARG A 225 -9.22 -11.05 -29.98
N ASP A 226 -9.92 -10.52 -30.97
CA ASP A 226 -10.85 -9.40 -30.79
C ASP A 226 -11.88 -9.68 -29.69
N GLU A 227 -11.98 -8.76 -28.73
CA GLU A 227 -12.78 -8.91 -27.52
C GLU A 227 -14.29 -8.80 -27.79
N GLU A 228 -14.72 -7.98 -28.75
CA GLU A 228 -16.14 -7.83 -29.11
C GLU A 228 -16.68 -9.06 -29.85
N ALA A 229 -15.91 -9.59 -30.80
CA ALA A 229 -16.23 -10.83 -31.48
C ALA A 229 -16.26 -12.02 -30.51
N ALA A 230 -15.28 -12.09 -29.61
CA ALA A 230 -15.20 -13.13 -28.59
C ALA A 230 -16.38 -13.07 -27.60
N LEU A 231 -16.76 -11.87 -27.15
CA LEU A 231 -17.91 -11.65 -26.26
C LEU A 231 -19.19 -12.19 -26.89
N ARG A 232 -19.48 -11.78 -28.14
CA ARG A 232 -20.68 -12.22 -28.86
C ARG A 232 -20.75 -13.73 -29.03
N GLU A 233 -19.61 -14.37 -29.32
CA GLU A 233 -19.54 -15.82 -29.43
C GLU A 233 -19.77 -16.50 -28.08
N ALA A 234 -19.13 -16.01 -27.01
CA ALA A 234 -19.26 -16.57 -25.67
C ALA A 234 -20.70 -16.47 -25.14
N LEU A 235 -21.36 -15.34 -25.33
CA LEU A 235 -22.77 -15.16 -24.98
C LEU A 235 -23.67 -16.13 -25.75
N GLY A 236 -23.38 -16.38 -27.04
CA GLY A 236 -24.09 -17.39 -27.83
C GLY A 236 -23.83 -18.84 -27.41
N GLN A 237 -22.80 -19.10 -26.60
CA GLN A 237 -22.49 -20.41 -26.03
C GLN A 237 -23.11 -20.63 -24.64
N LEU A 238 -23.49 -19.55 -23.94
CA LEU A 238 -24.18 -19.68 -22.66
C LEU A 238 -25.54 -20.35 -22.87
N PRO A 239 -25.94 -21.27 -21.97
CA PRO A 239 -27.33 -21.71 -21.90
C PRO A 239 -28.21 -20.54 -21.45
N GLU A 240 -29.52 -20.78 -21.41
CA GLU A 240 -30.42 -19.87 -20.70
C GLU A 240 -30.01 -19.82 -19.23
N VAL A 241 -29.71 -18.62 -18.75
CA VAL A 241 -29.27 -18.31 -17.38
C VAL A 241 -30.10 -17.16 -16.85
N ASP A 242 -30.18 -17.05 -15.53
CA ASP A 242 -30.96 -16.01 -14.87
C ASP A 242 -30.19 -14.69 -14.74
N ALA A 243 -28.85 -14.74 -14.70
CA ALA A 243 -28.00 -13.57 -14.69
C ALA A 243 -26.71 -13.82 -15.49
N THR A 244 -26.22 -12.81 -16.19
CA THR A 244 -24.98 -12.82 -16.96
C THR A 244 -23.98 -11.81 -16.39
N VAL A 245 -22.79 -12.31 -16.05
CA VAL A 245 -21.70 -11.51 -15.48
C VAL A 245 -20.50 -11.53 -16.42
N LEU A 246 -20.09 -10.36 -16.90
CA LEU A 246 -18.82 -10.17 -17.58
C LEU A 246 -17.74 -9.88 -16.54
N VAL A 247 -16.65 -10.65 -16.54
CA VAL A 247 -15.46 -10.37 -15.74
C VAL A 247 -14.36 -9.90 -16.69
N TYR A 248 -13.99 -8.62 -16.59
CA TYR A 248 -13.18 -7.94 -17.60
C TYR A 248 -11.85 -7.41 -17.03
N GLN A 249 -10.75 -7.83 -17.64
CA GLN A 249 -9.39 -7.34 -17.40
C GLN A 249 -9.02 -6.29 -18.45
N GLY A 250 -9.22 -5.01 -18.17
CA GLY A 250 -9.00 -3.93 -19.14
C GLY A 250 -9.24 -2.54 -18.58
N SER A 251 -9.45 -1.54 -19.44
CA SER A 251 -9.84 -0.20 -18.99
C SER A 251 -11.36 -0.09 -18.73
N PRO A 252 -11.78 0.72 -17.74
CA PRO A 252 -13.20 0.98 -17.45
C PRO A 252 -14.01 1.40 -18.69
N GLY A 253 -13.51 2.38 -19.46
CA GLY A 253 -14.21 2.83 -20.68
C GLY A 253 -14.34 1.76 -21.77
N ARG A 254 -13.52 0.69 -21.76
CA ARG A 254 -13.71 -0.47 -22.65
C ARG A 254 -14.73 -1.47 -22.08
N ALA A 255 -14.74 -1.71 -20.77
CA ALA A 255 -15.80 -2.48 -20.12
C ALA A 255 -17.18 -1.87 -20.41
N GLU A 256 -17.31 -0.56 -20.24
CA GLU A 256 -18.54 0.19 -20.52
C GLU A 256 -19.00 -0.03 -21.98
N ALA A 257 -18.08 0.13 -22.94
CA ALA A 257 -18.38 -0.07 -24.36
C ALA A 257 -18.70 -1.54 -24.73
N LEU A 258 -18.23 -2.53 -23.97
CA LEU A 258 -18.56 -3.94 -24.17
C LEU A 258 -19.94 -4.29 -23.59
N ALA A 259 -20.29 -3.69 -22.45
CA ALA A 259 -21.58 -3.87 -21.79
C ALA A 259 -22.73 -3.39 -22.70
N GLU A 260 -22.62 -2.20 -23.27
CA GLU A 260 -23.65 -1.62 -24.17
C GLU A 260 -24.02 -2.51 -25.38
N GLN A 261 -23.15 -3.46 -25.75
CA GLN A 261 -23.30 -4.29 -26.94
C GLN A 261 -24.02 -5.62 -26.68
N ALA A 262 -24.28 -5.96 -25.41
CA ALA A 262 -24.65 -7.30 -25.02
C ALA A 262 -25.56 -7.26 -23.79
N GLY A 263 -26.62 -8.06 -23.75
CA GLY A 263 -27.48 -8.20 -22.56
C GLY A 263 -26.72 -8.83 -21.40
N ILE A 264 -25.92 -8.02 -20.71
CA ILE A 264 -25.05 -8.37 -19.58
C ILE A 264 -25.57 -7.60 -18.39
N ASP A 265 -26.00 -8.31 -17.34
CA ASP A 265 -26.56 -7.65 -16.16
C ASP A 265 -25.46 -6.97 -15.32
N PHE A 266 -24.29 -7.62 -15.20
CA PHE A 266 -23.20 -7.15 -14.35
C PHE A 266 -21.83 -7.22 -15.02
N VAL A 267 -21.01 -6.20 -14.81
CA VAL A 267 -19.61 -6.17 -15.23
C VAL A 267 -18.72 -6.03 -14.01
N ILE A 268 -17.86 -7.02 -13.77
CA ILE A 268 -16.81 -6.96 -12.74
C ILE A 268 -15.53 -6.47 -13.42
N GLN A 269 -15.08 -5.27 -13.02
CA GLN A 269 -13.93 -4.59 -13.59
C GLN A 269 -12.64 -4.94 -12.85
N GLY A 270 -11.64 -5.45 -13.58
CA GLY A 270 -10.29 -5.75 -13.11
C GLY A 270 -9.21 -4.82 -13.67
N HIS A 271 -7.94 -5.16 -13.45
CA HIS A 271 -6.73 -4.42 -13.88
C HIS A 271 -6.56 -3.01 -13.27
N ASN A 272 -7.38 -2.03 -13.72
CA ASN A 272 -7.30 -0.61 -13.34
C ASN A 272 -8.69 -0.07 -12.95
N PRO A 273 -9.23 -0.45 -11.79
CA PRO A 273 -10.51 0.08 -11.30
C PRO A 273 -10.42 1.59 -11.01
N GLU A 274 -11.53 2.32 -11.19
CA GLU A 274 -11.61 3.76 -10.85
C GLU A 274 -11.89 4.03 -9.36
N LYS A 275 -11.85 2.97 -8.54
CA LYS A 275 -12.08 3.04 -7.10
C LYS A 275 -13.52 3.46 -6.80
N ARG A 276 -14.49 2.85 -7.47
CA ARG A 276 -15.92 3.06 -7.25
C ARG A 276 -16.41 2.08 -6.17
N VAL A 277 -16.95 2.59 -5.07
CA VAL A 277 -17.45 1.75 -3.94
C VAL A 277 -18.89 1.27 -4.12
N ASP A 278 -19.61 1.88 -5.06
CA ASP A 278 -20.99 1.53 -5.42
C ASP A 278 -21.05 0.97 -6.84
N ALA A 279 -22.13 0.24 -7.12
CA ALA A 279 -22.46 -0.16 -8.47
C ALA A 279 -22.76 1.09 -9.31
N VAL A 280 -22.24 1.12 -10.53
CA VAL A 280 -22.51 2.19 -11.49
C VAL A 280 -23.37 1.66 -12.60
N ALA A 281 -24.57 2.21 -12.77
CA ALA A 281 -25.42 1.93 -13.91
C ALA A 281 -24.69 2.39 -15.19
N LEU A 282 -24.51 1.46 -16.13
CA LEU A 282 -23.93 1.73 -17.44
C LEU A 282 -25.02 2.14 -18.44
N ASP A 283 -26.17 1.47 -18.34
CA ASP A 283 -27.41 1.74 -19.05
C ASP A 283 -28.61 1.45 -18.11
N GLU A 284 -29.78 1.11 -18.66
CA GLU A 284 -30.99 0.87 -17.85
C GLU A 284 -30.94 -0.48 -17.11
N ASP A 285 -30.18 -1.45 -17.62
CA ASP A 285 -30.21 -2.87 -17.22
C ASP A 285 -28.85 -3.47 -16.84
N SER A 286 -27.73 -2.75 -17.07
CA SER A 286 -26.36 -3.22 -16.85
C SER A 286 -25.62 -2.39 -15.79
N PHE A 287 -24.87 -3.06 -14.91
CA PHE A 287 -24.15 -2.42 -13.80
C PHE A 287 -22.66 -2.79 -13.74
N LEU A 288 -21.80 -1.79 -13.59
CA LEU A 288 -20.37 -1.96 -13.32
C LEU A 288 -20.11 -2.07 -11.82
N LEU A 289 -19.33 -3.08 -11.43
CA LEU A 289 -18.96 -3.42 -10.07
C LEU A 289 -17.43 -3.45 -9.94
N GLU A 290 -16.89 -2.88 -8.86
CA GLU A 290 -15.45 -2.83 -8.61
C GLU A 290 -15.11 -3.30 -7.19
N ALA A 291 -14.11 -4.17 -7.06
CA ALA A 291 -13.56 -4.60 -5.76
C ALA A 291 -12.13 -4.07 -5.55
N TYR A 292 -11.85 -2.86 -6.03
CA TYR A 292 -10.56 -2.17 -5.87
C TYR A 292 -9.38 -3.10 -6.19
N ASP A 293 -8.22 -2.88 -5.58
CA ASP A 293 -7.01 -3.69 -5.73
C ASP A 293 -6.35 -4.01 -4.38
N GLN A 294 -5.30 -4.84 -4.42
CA GLN A 294 -4.46 -5.26 -3.28
C GLN A 294 -5.23 -6.01 -2.18
N GLY A 295 -6.43 -6.50 -2.50
CA GLY A 295 -7.30 -7.18 -1.55
C GLY A 295 -7.87 -6.28 -0.46
N ARG A 296 -7.74 -4.95 -0.59
CA ARG A 296 -8.27 -3.99 0.41
C ARG A 296 -9.79 -4.09 0.55
N TYR A 297 -10.46 -4.54 -0.50
CA TYR A 297 -11.90 -4.75 -0.53
C TYR A 297 -12.24 -6.12 -1.12
N VAL A 298 -13.37 -6.67 -0.67
CA VAL A 298 -14.01 -7.84 -1.28
C VAL A 298 -15.37 -7.40 -1.82
N GLY A 299 -15.59 -7.59 -3.11
CA GLY A 299 -16.88 -7.33 -3.73
C GLY A 299 -17.90 -8.37 -3.29
N ARG A 300 -19.10 -7.94 -2.91
CA ARG A 300 -20.24 -8.78 -2.53
C ARG A 300 -21.45 -8.39 -3.34
N LEU A 301 -21.89 -9.26 -4.25
CA LEU A 301 -23.10 -9.08 -5.06
C LEU A 301 -24.17 -10.08 -4.62
N LYS A 302 -25.30 -9.58 -4.10
CA LYS A 302 -26.48 -10.39 -3.76
C LYS A 302 -27.56 -10.24 -4.81
N LEU A 303 -28.30 -11.32 -5.08
CA LEU A 303 -29.41 -11.35 -6.04
C LEU A 303 -30.74 -11.71 -5.37
N TYR A 304 -31.82 -11.01 -5.74
CA TYR A 304 -33.16 -11.16 -5.17
C TYR A 304 -34.22 -11.33 -6.26
N GLY A 305 -35.22 -12.18 -5.97
CA GLY A 305 -36.32 -12.49 -6.90
C GLY A 305 -35.98 -13.51 -8.00
N PRO A 306 -35.47 -14.72 -7.68
CA PRO A 306 -35.08 -15.73 -8.68
C PRO A 306 -36.25 -16.18 -9.58
N GLU A 307 -37.48 -16.15 -9.07
CA GLU A 307 -38.68 -16.50 -9.84
C GLU A 307 -39.24 -15.35 -10.68
N ALA A 308 -38.69 -14.14 -10.54
CA ALA A 308 -39.16 -12.96 -11.27
C ALA A 308 -38.47 -12.85 -12.63
N GLU A 309 -39.17 -12.22 -13.58
CA GLU A 309 -38.65 -11.85 -14.90
C GLU A 309 -38.39 -10.34 -14.97
N GLY A 310 -37.55 -9.92 -15.93
CA GLY A 310 -37.21 -8.53 -16.18
C GLY A 310 -35.84 -8.13 -15.67
N ASP A 311 -35.55 -6.83 -15.78
CA ASP A 311 -34.23 -6.26 -15.53
C ASP A 311 -33.92 -6.14 -14.03
N PHE A 312 -32.64 -6.10 -13.69
CA PHE A 312 -32.19 -5.92 -12.31
C PHE A 312 -32.30 -4.45 -11.88
N VAL A 313 -32.80 -4.23 -10.66
CA VAL A 313 -32.74 -2.91 -10.01
C VAL A 313 -31.84 -2.93 -8.77
N ASP A 314 -31.13 -1.84 -8.50
CA ASP A 314 -30.37 -1.69 -7.26
C ASP A 314 -31.38 -1.63 -6.09
N ALA A 315 -31.28 -2.58 -5.16
CA ALA A 315 -32.17 -2.69 -4.01
C ALA A 315 -31.95 -1.58 -2.98
N ARG A 316 -30.91 -0.74 -3.09
CA ARG A 316 -30.65 0.36 -2.16
C ARG A 316 -31.66 1.50 -2.36
N ALA A 317 -32.35 1.87 -1.29
CA ALA A 317 -33.35 2.94 -1.32
C ALA A 317 -32.71 4.33 -1.48
N ALA A 318 -31.48 4.52 -0.99
CA ALA A 318 -30.72 5.75 -1.16
C ALA A 318 -29.94 5.73 -2.48
N SER A 319 -30.07 6.79 -3.28
CA SER A 319 -29.37 6.88 -4.58
C SER A 319 -27.85 6.88 -4.39
N ALA A 320 -27.11 6.41 -5.40
CA ALA A 320 -25.65 6.43 -5.40
C ALA A 320 -25.10 7.84 -5.19
N GLU A 321 -25.74 8.86 -5.79
CA GLU A 321 -25.33 10.26 -5.68
C GLU A 321 -25.45 10.80 -4.25
N ALA A 322 -26.49 10.41 -3.52
CA ALA A 322 -26.69 10.84 -2.13
C ALA A 322 -25.59 10.28 -1.22
N ARG A 323 -25.21 9.01 -1.44
CA ARG A 323 -24.17 8.32 -0.68
C ARG A 323 -22.78 8.87 -1.03
N GLU A 324 -22.51 9.09 -2.31
CA GLU A 324 -21.27 9.69 -2.77
C GLU A 324 -21.09 11.13 -2.25
N ALA A 325 -22.17 11.92 -2.20
CA ALA A 325 -22.13 13.25 -1.60
C ALA A 325 -21.72 13.24 -0.13
N LEU A 326 -22.17 12.26 0.66
CA LEU A 326 -21.74 12.09 2.05
C LEU A 326 -20.30 11.60 2.16
N ARG A 327 -19.87 10.63 1.34
CA ARG A 327 -18.48 10.15 1.31
C ARG A 327 -17.51 11.27 0.95
N THR A 328 -17.83 12.06 -0.07
CA THR A 328 -17.06 13.26 -0.43
C THR A 328 -16.95 14.25 0.75
N GLN A 329 -18.03 14.45 1.52
CA GLN A 329 -17.99 15.30 2.71
C GLN A 329 -17.13 14.69 3.83
N ILE A 330 -17.23 13.38 4.07
CA ILE A 330 -16.41 12.66 5.05
C ILE A 330 -14.94 12.82 4.69
N GLY A 331 -14.55 12.48 3.46
CA GLY A 331 -13.17 12.58 2.99
C GLY A 331 -12.63 14.02 3.07
N HIS A 332 -13.45 15.02 2.79
CA HIS A 332 -13.05 16.43 2.96
C HIS A 332 -12.79 16.79 4.42
N VAL A 333 -13.61 16.34 5.37
CA VAL A 333 -13.43 16.65 6.79
C VAL A 333 -12.27 15.83 7.38
N GLU A 334 -12.13 14.56 7.03
CA GLU A 334 -10.99 13.71 7.41
C GLU A 334 -9.67 14.27 6.87
N GLY A 335 -9.65 14.76 5.62
CA GLY A 335 -8.52 15.49 5.07
C GLY A 335 -8.17 16.69 5.94
N ASN A 336 -9.16 17.50 6.36
CA ASN A 336 -8.91 18.62 7.29
C ASN A 336 -8.38 18.18 8.66
N ILE A 337 -8.80 17.02 9.18
CA ILE A 337 -8.26 16.45 10.42
C ILE A 337 -6.81 16.05 10.22
N SER A 338 -6.49 15.30 9.16
CA SER A 338 -5.11 14.93 8.84
C SER A 338 -4.21 16.16 8.73
N LEU A 339 -4.64 17.18 7.97
CA LEU A 339 -3.95 18.46 7.86
C LEU A 339 -3.73 19.16 9.22
N LEU A 340 -4.68 19.02 10.14
CA LEU A 340 -4.60 19.59 11.48
C LEU A 340 -3.62 18.79 12.35
N ASP A 341 -3.74 17.48 12.36
CA ASP A 341 -2.90 16.56 13.16
C ASP A 341 -1.44 16.72 12.79
N VAL A 342 -1.13 16.86 11.50
CA VAL A 342 0.25 17.15 11.07
C VAL A 342 0.75 18.51 11.57
N ARG A 343 -0.12 19.54 11.63
CA ARG A 343 0.26 20.87 12.14
C ARG A 343 0.43 20.89 13.66
N THR A 344 -0.27 20.03 14.38
CA THR A 344 -0.28 20.00 15.84
C THR A 344 0.55 18.86 16.42
N GLY A 345 1.19 18.03 15.59
CA GLY A 345 1.87 16.83 16.06
C GLY A 345 0.92 15.81 16.70
N GLY A 346 -0.33 15.76 16.22
CA GLY A 346 -1.38 14.89 16.76
C GLY A 346 -2.02 15.39 18.07
N GLU A 347 -1.71 16.61 18.53
CA GLU A 347 -2.33 17.14 19.76
C GLU A 347 -3.86 17.27 19.61
N GLU A 348 -4.56 16.83 20.66
CA GLU A 348 -6.02 16.93 20.75
C GLU A 348 -6.47 18.38 21.00
N THR A 349 -6.83 19.09 19.93
CA THR A 349 -7.33 20.47 20.02
C THR A 349 -8.87 20.54 19.99
N PRO A 350 -9.50 21.60 20.53
CA PRO A 350 -10.96 21.78 20.41
C PRO A 350 -11.48 21.84 18.97
N LEU A 351 -10.62 22.21 18.01
CA LEU A 351 -10.96 22.17 16.59
C LEU A 351 -10.95 20.73 16.07
N ARG A 352 -9.93 19.93 16.45
CA ARG A 352 -9.82 18.51 16.12
C ARG A 352 -11.06 17.75 16.60
N GLN A 353 -11.43 17.91 17.87
CA GLN A 353 -12.63 17.29 18.46
C GLN A 353 -13.90 17.61 17.66
N ARG A 354 -14.12 18.89 17.28
CA ARG A 354 -15.29 19.29 16.48
C ARG A 354 -15.29 18.71 15.07
N LEU A 355 -14.12 18.61 14.44
CA LEU A 355 -14.00 17.98 13.13
C LEU A 355 -14.27 16.48 13.24
N GLN A 356 -13.75 15.83 14.29
CA GLN A 356 -13.98 14.42 14.57
C GLN A 356 -15.47 14.14 14.82
N GLU A 357 -16.12 14.89 15.70
CA GLU A 357 -17.58 14.79 15.93
C GLU A 357 -18.39 14.97 14.63
N ARG A 358 -17.93 15.85 13.73
CA ARG A 358 -18.56 16.04 12.42
C ARG A 358 -18.36 14.82 11.52
N VAL A 359 -17.16 14.25 11.46
CA VAL A 359 -16.89 13.01 10.72
C VAL A 359 -17.74 11.87 11.26
N ASP A 360 -17.76 11.68 12.58
CA ASP A 360 -18.51 10.61 13.23
C ASP A 360 -20.00 10.70 12.89
N LYS A 361 -20.56 11.91 12.94
CA LYS A 361 -21.96 12.15 12.55
C LYS A 361 -22.21 11.87 11.06
N LEU A 362 -21.32 12.31 10.16
CA LEU A 362 -21.45 12.04 8.73
C LEU A 362 -21.34 10.54 8.43
N LYS A 363 -20.43 9.83 9.12
CA LYS A 363 -20.30 8.36 9.04
C LYS A 363 -21.55 7.67 9.57
N GLU A 364 -22.13 8.13 10.67
CA GLU A 364 -23.40 7.61 11.19
C GLU A 364 -24.56 7.84 10.21
N GLU A 365 -24.63 9.02 9.58
CA GLU A 365 -25.63 9.34 8.55
C GLU A 365 -25.46 8.45 7.31
N LEU A 366 -24.23 8.31 6.81
CA LEU A 366 -23.92 7.41 5.70
C LEU A 366 -24.30 5.96 6.04
N ALA A 367 -23.87 5.47 7.21
CA ALA A 367 -24.16 4.11 7.64
C ALA A 367 -25.65 3.87 7.88
N THR A 368 -26.42 4.91 8.26
CA THR A 368 -27.89 4.84 8.36
C THR A 368 -28.52 4.70 6.97
N LEU A 369 -28.08 5.51 6.00
CA LEU A 369 -28.53 5.38 4.61
C LEU A 369 -28.18 4.01 4.01
N GLU A 370 -27.01 3.47 4.34
CA GLU A 370 -26.54 2.16 3.87
C GLU A 370 -27.23 0.99 4.58
N ARG A 371 -27.67 1.13 5.84
CA ARG A 371 -28.29 0.05 6.64
C ARG A 371 -29.81 -0.01 6.62
N GLU A 372 -30.52 1.12 6.42
CA GLU A 372 -31.96 1.18 6.70
C GLU A 372 -32.85 1.30 5.46
N GLY A 373 -32.26 1.42 4.27
CA GLY A 373 -32.99 1.59 3.02
C GLY A 373 -32.77 0.46 2.03
N PHE A 374 -33.57 -0.61 2.10
CA PHE A 374 -33.61 -1.63 1.05
C PHE A 374 -35.04 -1.80 0.52
N GLU A 375 -35.23 -1.60 -0.77
CA GLU A 375 -36.50 -1.79 -1.47
C GLU A 375 -36.34 -2.97 -2.42
N ILE A 376 -36.64 -4.17 -1.94
CA ILE A 376 -36.76 -5.34 -2.80
C ILE A 376 -38.16 -5.30 -3.44
N PRO A 377 -38.27 -5.20 -4.77
CA PRO A 377 -39.56 -5.19 -5.43
C PRO A 377 -40.35 -6.48 -5.12
N GLU A 378 -41.65 -6.35 -4.86
CA GLU A 378 -42.54 -7.53 -4.75
C GLU A 378 -42.65 -8.29 -6.09
N GLN A 379 -42.40 -7.57 -7.20
CA GLN A 379 -42.37 -8.08 -8.57
C GLN A 379 -41.14 -7.50 -9.26
N GLY A 380 -40.26 -8.35 -9.77
CA GLY A 380 -39.03 -7.95 -10.47
C GLY A 380 -37.76 -8.49 -9.79
N ARG A 381 -36.65 -8.40 -10.51
CA ARG A 381 -35.33 -8.80 -10.02
C ARG A 381 -34.63 -7.61 -9.38
N ALA A 382 -33.89 -7.85 -8.32
CA ALA A 382 -33.07 -6.81 -7.70
C ALA A 382 -31.71 -7.35 -7.27
N PHE A 383 -30.76 -6.45 -7.07
CA PHE A 383 -29.44 -6.80 -6.57
C PHE A 383 -28.99 -5.86 -5.46
N LEU A 384 -28.02 -6.29 -4.68
CA LEU A 384 -27.29 -5.44 -3.74
C LEU A 384 -25.80 -5.70 -3.91
N PHE A 385 -25.06 -4.68 -4.34
CA PHE A 385 -23.61 -4.73 -4.43
C PHE A 385 -22.96 -3.95 -3.29
N GLU A 386 -21.86 -4.44 -2.75
CA GLU A 386 -21.03 -3.76 -1.76
C GLU A 386 -19.55 -4.10 -1.96
N ALA A 387 -18.68 -3.08 -1.93
CA ALA A 387 -17.25 -3.28 -1.74
C ALA A 387 -16.95 -3.29 -0.23
N VAL A 388 -16.77 -4.46 0.35
CA VAL A 388 -16.54 -4.62 1.78
C VAL A 388 -15.08 -4.35 2.09
N ALA A 389 -14.78 -3.32 2.88
CA ALA A 389 -13.42 -2.99 3.31
C ALA A 389 -12.87 -4.07 4.26
N MET A 390 -11.66 -4.56 4.00
CA MET A 390 -10.99 -5.58 4.80
C MET A 390 -10.25 -4.95 5.98
N GLU A 391 -11.02 -4.37 6.90
CA GLU A 391 -10.53 -3.63 8.07
C GLU A 391 -9.86 -4.53 9.12
N PRO A 392 -8.89 -4.02 9.90
CA PRO A 392 -8.45 -4.67 11.13
C PRO A 392 -9.64 -4.98 12.05
N GLY A 393 -9.65 -6.17 12.65
CA GLY A 393 -10.70 -6.63 13.55
C GLY A 393 -11.48 -7.84 13.01
N TYR A 394 -11.51 -8.07 11.70
CA TYR A 394 -11.94 -9.38 11.20
C TYR A 394 -10.99 -10.49 11.67
N ARG A 395 -11.55 -11.68 11.91
CA ARG A 395 -10.79 -12.90 12.20
C ARG A 395 -9.79 -13.17 11.06
N LEU A 396 -8.64 -13.75 11.40
CA LEU A 396 -7.66 -14.24 10.44
C LEU A 396 -7.81 -15.77 10.23
N ASP A 397 -7.42 -16.26 9.06
CA ASP A 397 -7.33 -17.69 8.81
C ASP A 397 -5.97 -18.21 9.27
N ASP A 398 -5.93 -19.00 10.35
CA ASP A 398 -4.70 -19.49 10.97
C ASP A 398 -3.75 -20.21 9.99
N ALA A 399 -4.29 -20.91 8.98
CA ALA A 399 -3.47 -21.67 8.04
C ALA A 399 -2.81 -20.76 7.01
N ILE A 400 -3.55 -19.75 6.53
CA ILE A 400 -3.02 -18.76 5.58
C ILE A 400 -2.10 -17.76 6.29
N GLU A 401 -2.45 -17.34 7.50
CA GLU A 401 -1.58 -16.53 8.36
C GLU A 401 -0.25 -17.23 8.57
N LYS A 402 -0.27 -18.50 8.96
CA LYS A 402 0.95 -19.30 9.10
C LYS A 402 1.75 -19.38 7.79
N ALA A 403 1.09 -19.60 6.65
CA ALA A 403 1.77 -19.66 5.36
C ALA A 403 2.46 -18.34 5.00
N ARG A 404 1.83 -17.21 5.32
CA ARG A 404 2.39 -15.87 5.17
C ARG A 404 3.59 -15.65 6.10
N GLU A 405 3.48 -16.02 7.36
CA GLU A 405 4.58 -15.91 8.33
C GLU A 405 5.78 -16.77 7.94
N ASP A 406 5.54 -18.01 7.51
CA ASP A 406 6.59 -18.91 7.02
C ASP A 406 7.28 -18.32 5.77
N PHE A 407 6.52 -17.72 4.85
CA PHE A 407 7.07 -16.99 3.70
C PHE A 407 7.94 -15.81 4.14
N ASN A 408 7.47 -14.97 5.07
CA ASN A 408 8.22 -13.82 5.58
C ASN A 408 9.52 -14.25 6.25
N ALA A 409 9.49 -15.32 7.05
CA ALA A 409 10.68 -15.89 7.69
C ALA A 409 11.71 -16.40 6.67
N ASP A 410 11.26 -16.83 5.49
CA ASP A 410 12.10 -17.36 4.41
C ASP A 410 12.68 -16.28 3.48
N LEU A 411 12.20 -15.04 3.53
CA LEU A 411 12.62 -13.95 2.62
C LEU A 411 14.14 -13.78 2.55
N ALA A 412 14.81 -13.78 3.70
CA ALA A 412 16.27 -13.63 3.76
C ALA A 412 16.99 -14.79 3.04
N ARG A 413 16.46 -16.01 3.15
CA ARG A 413 17.01 -17.20 2.48
C ARG A 413 16.73 -17.14 0.97
N LEU A 414 15.49 -16.88 0.58
CA LEU A 414 15.05 -16.80 -0.81
C LEU A 414 15.84 -15.75 -1.58
N ASN A 415 15.98 -14.56 -1.01
CA ASN A 415 16.64 -13.46 -1.68
C ASN A 415 18.17 -13.52 -1.61
N ALA A 416 18.74 -14.42 -0.81
CA ALA A 416 20.16 -14.75 -0.85
C ALA A 416 20.51 -15.73 -2.00
N GLU A 417 19.52 -16.33 -2.68
CA GLU A 417 19.74 -17.24 -3.81
C GLU A 417 20.30 -16.53 -5.05
N VAL A 418 20.03 -15.23 -5.18
CA VAL A 418 20.53 -14.39 -6.28
C VAL A 418 21.42 -13.29 -5.70
N GLU A 419 22.73 -13.42 -5.91
CA GLU A 419 23.69 -12.40 -5.47
C GLU A 419 23.47 -11.09 -6.22
N ARG A 420 23.42 -9.99 -5.48
CA ARG A 420 23.26 -8.64 -6.02
C ARG A 420 24.57 -7.87 -5.89
N GLU A 421 24.93 -7.17 -6.95
CA GLU A 421 26.06 -6.25 -6.95
C GLU A 421 25.58 -4.81 -6.88
N VAL A 422 26.36 -3.97 -6.19
CA VAL A 422 26.11 -2.52 -6.22
C VAL A 422 26.33 -2.05 -7.66
N ILE A 423 25.37 -1.31 -8.19
CA ILE A 423 25.47 -0.75 -9.53
C ILE A 423 26.65 0.23 -9.55
N PRO A 424 27.63 0.04 -10.45
CA PRO A 424 28.83 0.88 -10.47
C PRO A 424 28.48 2.31 -10.88
N VAL A 425 29.24 3.26 -10.36
CA VAL A 425 29.12 4.67 -10.69
C VAL A 425 30.10 5.00 -11.80
N GLU A 426 29.64 5.69 -12.84
CA GLU A 426 30.52 6.15 -13.92
C GLU A 426 31.57 7.15 -13.39
N GLU A 427 32.75 7.15 -14.01
CA GLU A 427 33.85 8.02 -13.57
C GLU A 427 33.44 9.50 -13.63
N GLY A 428 33.48 10.17 -12.49
CA GLY A 428 33.14 11.59 -12.36
C GLY A 428 31.70 11.87 -11.96
N GLU A 429 30.81 10.89 -11.97
CA GLU A 429 29.41 11.05 -11.54
C GLU A 429 29.28 11.06 -10.01
N PRO A 430 28.26 11.74 -9.45
CA PRO A 430 28.02 11.74 -8.02
C PRO A 430 27.50 10.38 -7.56
N PHE A 431 27.75 10.07 -6.29
CA PHE A 431 27.31 8.84 -5.66
C PHE A 431 26.88 9.10 -4.22
N TYR A 432 26.03 8.22 -3.70
CA TYR A 432 25.54 8.29 -2.32
C TYR A 432 26.71 8.16 -1.35
N ILE A 433 26.66 8.76 -0.17
CA ILE A 433 27.73 8.70 0.84
C ILE A 433 27.21 8.39 2.25
N GLY A 434 25.89 8.29 2.40
CA GLY A 434 25.23 7.99 3.66
C GLY A 434 25.06 9.20 4.57
N THR A 435 24.00 9.17 5.37
CA THR A 435 23.61 10.25 6.30
C THR A 435 24.74 10.64 7.26
N ALA A 436 25.55 9.68 7.70
CA ALA A 436 26.68 9.91 8.61
C ALA A 436 27.71 10.90 8.04
N GLN A 437 27.94 10.92 6.73
CA GLN A 437 28.86 11.87 6.11
C GLN A 437 28.27 13.28 6.04
N CYS A 438 26.95 13.41 5.90
CA CYS A 438 26.27 14.71 5.96
C CYS A 438 26.34 15.31 7.37
N ALA A 439 26.22 14.46 8.40
CA ALA A 439 26.24 14.85 9.80
C ALA A 439 27.53 15.54 10.25
N THR A 440 28.66 15.36 9.54
CA THR A 440 29.94 16.00 9.89
C THR A 440 29.90 17.52 9.74
N CYS A 441 29.05 18.04 8.85
CA CYS A 441 28.85 19.47 8.61
C CYS A 441 27.44 19.96 9.01
N HIS A 442 26.44 19.08 8.94
CA HIS A 442 25.02 19.40 9.17
C HIS A 442 24.48 18.82 10.48
N VAL A 443 25.19 19.05 11.60
CA VAL A 443 24.88 18.46 12.91
C VAL A 443 23.43 18.71 13.35
N GLN A 444 22.95 19.97 13.26
CA GLN A 444 21.59 20.30 13.71
C GLN A 444 20.50 19.62 12.87
N ALA A 445 20.69 19.56 11.55
CA ALA A 445 19.74 18.90 10.67
C ALA A 445 19.70 17.39 10.91
N HIS A 446 20.86 16.78 11.17
CA HIS A 446 20.95 15.37 11.51
C HIS A 446 20.27 15.03 12.84
N GLU A 447 20.44 15.87 13.87
CA GLU A 447 19.74 15.65 15.15
C GLU A 447 18.23 15.80 15.01
N PHE A 448 17.75 16.70 14.14
CA PHE A 448 16.33 16.77 13.80
C PHE A 448 15.86 15.49 13.08
N TRP A 449 16.57 15.07 12.03
CA TRP A 449 16.21 13.89 11.23
C TRP A 449 16.07 12.62 12.07
N LYS A 450 16.95 12.41 13.06
CA LYS A 450 16.88 11.28 13.99
C LYS A 450 15.54 11.14 14.72
N GLY A 451 14.82 12.24 14.92
CA GLY A 451 13.51 12.24 15.57
C GLY A 451 12.33 11.99 14.62
N THR A 452 12.59 11.72 13.34
CA THR A 452 11.56 11.48 12.32
C THR A 452 11.42 9.99 12.02
N ASP A 453 10.24 9.55 11.58
CA ASP A 453 9.97 8.14 11.22
C ASP A 453 10.91 7.63 10.11
N HIS A 454 11.37 8.54 9.25
CA HIS A 454 12.36 8.25 8.21
C HIS A 454 13.68 7.72 8.77
N ALA A 455 14.08 8.10 9.99
CA ALA A 455 15.33 7.63 10.61
C ALA A 455 15.23 6.22 11.21
N SER A 456 14.02 5.68 11.37
CA SER A 456 13.76 4.32 11.85
C SER A 456 13.12 3.43 10.80
N ALA A 457 13.15 3.83 9.53
CA ALA A 457 12.43 3.12 8.46
C ALA A 457 12.81 1.63 8.37
N VAL A 458 14.09 1.24 8.43
CA VAL A 458 14.44 -0.19 8.33
C VAL A 458 13.93 -0.99 9.54
N ALA A 459 13.91 -0.39 10.73
CA ALA A 459 13.43 -1.07 11.95
C ALA A 459 11.97 -1.50 11.82
N THR A 460 11.12 -0.70 11.16
CA THR A 460 9.71 -1.07 10.95
C THR A 460 9.54 -2.31 10.05
N LEU A 461 10.51 -2.57 9.16
CA LEU A 461 10.54 -3.81 8.39
C LEU A 461 11.06 -4.99 9.22
N GLU A 462 12.08 -4.77 10.05
CA GLU A 462 12.63 -5.82 10.93
C GLU A 462 11.59 -6.36 11.90
N GLU A 463 10.78 -5.48 12.51
CA GLU A 463 9.68 -5.83 13.41
C GLU A 463 8.65 -6.77 12.75
N ARG A 464 8.54 -6.72 11.42
CA ARG A 464 7.57 -7.51 10.63
C ARG A 464 8.22 -8.64 9.83
N ASN A 465 9.52 -8.90 10.02
CA ASN A 465 10.31 -9.84 9.19
C ASN A 465 10.30 -9.50 7.68
N LYS A 466 10.26 -8.21 7.35
CA LYS A 466 10.21 -7.67 5.98
C LYS A 466 11.49 -6.98 5.52
N ALA A 467 12.54 -6.96 6.35
CA ALA A 467 13.80 -6.28 6.00
C ALA A 467 14.46 -6.83 4.73
N PHE A 468 14.10 -8.04 4.32
CA PHE A 468 14.56 -8.66 3.07
C PHE A 468 13.52 -8.66 1.94
N ASP A 469 12.33 -8.09 2.16
CA ASP A 469 11.27 -8.04 1.15
C ASP A 469 11.62 -7.01 0.07
N GLN A 470 11.74 -7.45 -1.18
CA GLN A 470 12.14 -6.60 -2.29
C GLN A 470 11.08 -5.56 -2.67
N SER A 471 9.80 -5.80 -2.36
CA SER A 471 8.73 -4.81 -2.56
C SER A 471 8.73 -3.73 -1.48
N CYS A 472 9.31 -4.00 -0.30
CA CYS A 472 9.27 -3.06 0.83
C CYS A 472 10.58 -2.27 0.99
N ILE A 473 11.72 -2.95 0.90
CA ILE A 473 13.01 -2.38 1.28
C ILE A 473 13.38 -1.12 0.49
N GLY A 474 12.93 -1.01 -0.76
CA GLY A 474 13.31 0.09 -1.64
C GLY A 474 12.87 1.47 -1.15
N CYS A 475 11.77 1.55 -0.41
CA CYS A 475 11.30 2.79 0.21
C CYS A 475 11.95 3.07 1.58
N HIS A 476 12.72 2.13 2.13
CA HIS A 476 13.24 2.18 3.51
C HIS A 476 14.77 2.40 3.57
N VAL A 477 15.42 2.60 2.43
CA VAL A 477 16.87 2.78 2.31
C VAL A 477 17.22 3.92 1.34
N VAL A 478 18.47 4.36 1.36
CA VAL A 478 18.97 5.40 0.46
C VAL A 478 19.42 4.81 -0.88
N GLY A 479 18.86 5.33 -1.98
CA GLY A 479 19.35 5.04 -3.34
C GLY A 479 19.13 3.58 -3.73
N TRP A 480 17.96 3.01 -3.44
CA TRP A 480 17.63 1.64 -3.83
C TRP A 480 17.81 1.45 -5.34
N GLU A 481 18.69 0.52 -5.72
CA GLU A 481 18.99 0.18 -7.11
C GLU A 481 19.45 1.35 -7.99
N GLU A 482 20.00 2.38 -7.36
CA GLU A 482 20.64 3.49 -8.06
C GLU A 482 22.16 3.29 -8.12
N PRO A 483 22.88 3.90 -9.09
CA PRO A 483 24.34 3.86 -9.15
C PRO A 483 24.99 4.29 -7.83
N GLY A 484 25.80 3.40 -7.26
CA GLY A 484 26.45 3.61 -5.97
C GLY A 484 25.45 3.73 -4.81
N GLY A 485 24.23 3.28 -4.97
CA GLY A 485 23.20 3.23 -3.93
C GLY A 485 23.21 1.90 -3.17
N SER A 486 22.06 1.55 -2.61
CA SER A 486 21.86 0.29 -1.89
C SER A 486 21.24 -0.77 -2.80
N VAL A 487 21.62 -2.02 -2.59
CA VAL A 487 20.90 -3.18 -3.11
C VAL A 487 20.70 -4.17 -1.98
N LEU A 488 19.82 -5.16 -2.16
CA LEU A 488 19.57 -6.16 -1.12
C LEU A 488 20.88 -6.83 -0.66
N GLY A 489 21.08 -6.90 0.66
CA GLY A 489 22.30 -7.47 1.25
C GLY A 489 23.55 -6.56 1.19
N LYS A 490 23.50 -5.41 0.49
CA LYS A 490 24.59 -4.42 0.41
C LYS A 490 24.07 -3.01 0.67
N ILE A 491 23.52 -2.80 1.87
CA ILE A 491 23.07 -1.49 2.38
C ILE A 491 24.24 -0.77 3.08
N THR A 492 25.16 -1.53 3.67
CA THR A 492 26.37 -1.03 4.32
C THR A 492 27.61 -1.64 3.67
N TYR A 493 28.52 -0.82 3.15
CA TYR A 493 29.74 -1.29 2.48
C TYR A 493 30.84 -0.22 2.48
N GLU A 494 32.09 -0.60 2.20
CA GLU A 494 33.21 0.36 2.14
C GLU A 494 33.17 1.20 0.86
N ALA A 495 33.43 2.50 0.98
CA ALA A 495 33.55 3.43 -0.13
C ALA A 495 34.78 4.34 0.07
N GLU A 496 35.29 4.90 -1.03
CA GLU A 496 36.39 5.87 -1.01
C GLU A 496 35.90 7.24 -1.47
N LEU A 497 36.23 8.30 -0.74
CA LEU A 497 35.96 9.67 -1.15
C LEU A 497 37.06 10.61 -0.71
N GLY A 498 37.70 11.27 -1.69
CA GLY A 498 38.78 12.23 -1.44
C GLY A 498 40.02 11.59 -0.81
N GLY A 499 40.34 10.35 -1.19
CA GLY A 499 41.48 9.59 -0.64
C GLY A 499 41.26 9.05 0.77
N THR A 500 40.02 9.07 1.27
CA THR A 500 39.64 8.49 2.57
C THR A 500 38.64 7.37 2.35
N THR A 501 38.96 6.20 2.88
CA THR A 501 38.04 5.06 2.96
C THR A 501 37.13 5.22 4.17
N PHE A 502 35.83 4.95 4.00
CA PHE A 502 34.84 4.99 5.05
C PHE A 502 33.77 3.93 4.81
N THR A 503 33.17 3.45 5.91
CA THR A 503 31.98 2.63 5.85
C THR A 503 30.79 3.49 5.47
N LYS A 504 30.25 3.25 4.28
CA LYS A 504 29.01 3.83 3.79
C LYS A 504 27.85 3.07 4.41
N ASP A 505 26.93 3.81 5.02
CA ASP A 505 25.69 3.27 5.58
C ASP A 505 24.50 3.96 4.92
N LEU A 506 23.70 3.17 4.19
CA LEU A 506 22.51 3.61 3.45
C LEU A 506 21.21 3.15 4.11
N ASN A 507 21.28 2.68 5.37
CA ASN A 507 20.07 2.34 6.12
C ASN A 507 19.19 3.59 6.34
N ASN A 508 17.88 3.33 6.36
CA ASN A 508 16.83 4.29 6.61
C ASN A 508 16.66 5.32 5.47
N VAL A 509 15.58 6.11 5.52
CA VAL A 509 15.35 7.20 4.56
C VAL A 509 16.21 8.39 4.98
N GLY A 510 17.42 8.45 4.42
CA GLY A 510 18.46 9.40 4.79
C GLY A 510 18.40 10.74 4.07
N CYS A 511 19.38 11.62 4.34
CA CYS A 511 19.45 12.96 3.73
C CYS A 511 19.44 12.91 2.20
N GLU A 512 20.11 11.91 1.63
CA GLU A 512 20.28 11.77 0.18
C GLU A 512 19.04 11.22 -0.53
N SER A 513 18.06 10.66 0.18
CA SER A 513 16.77 10.29 -0.39
C SER A 513 16.00 11.52 -0.91
N CYS A 514 16.14 12.67 -0.23
CA CYS A 514 15.53 13.92 -0.66
C CYS A 514 16.49 14.83 -1.44
N HIS A 515 17.76 14.86 -1.04
CA HIS A 515 18.76 15.81 -1.57
C HIS A 515 19.60 15.25 -2.73
N GLY A 516 19.47 13.96 -3.03
CA GLY A 516 20.29 13.24 -4.01
C GLY A 516 21.70 12.92 -3.50
N PRO A 517 22.51 12.26 -4.35
CA PRO A 517 23.85 11.80 -4.00
C PRO A 517 24.82 12.96 -3.68
N GLY A 518 25.45 12.90 -2.50
CA GLY A 518 26.21 14.00 -1.90
C GLY A 518 27.73 13.94 -2.05
N SER A 519 28.30 12.96 -2.77
CA SER A 519 29.76 12.80 -2.85
C SER A 519 30.50 14.05 -3.37
N GLN A 520 29.99 14.66 -4.43
CA GLN A 520 30.56 15.89 -5.00
C GLN A 520 30.34 17.10 -4.09
N HIS A 521 29.17 17.19 -3.42
CA HIS A 521 28.91 18.22 -2.44
C HIS A 521 29.91 18.16 -1.27
N ARG A 522 30.21 16.96 -0.76
CA ARG A 522 31.21 16.80 0.30
C ARG A 522 32.61 17.26 -0.11
N LEU A 523 32.99 17.06 -1.38
CA LEU A 523 34.30 17.50 -1.89
C LEU A 523 34.35 19.01 -2.16
N GLN A 524 33.27 19.58 -2.67
CA GLN A 524 33.21 20.99 -3.05
C GLN A 524 31.87 21.63 -2.64
N PRO A 525 31.65 21.82 -1.32
CA PRO A 525 30.32 22.16 -0.79
C PRO A 525 29.82 23.52 -1.23
N LEU A 526 30.74 24.46 -1.44
CA LEU A 526 30.45 25.84 -1.81
C LEU A 526 31.14 26.19 -3.13
N ASP A 527 30.44 26.96 -3.95
CA ASP A 527 31.04 27.61 -5.12
C ASP A 527 31.90 28.83 -4.71
N ALA A 528 32.48 29.50 -5.71
CA ALA A 528 33.30 30.69 -5.48
C ALA A 528 32.54 31.88 -4.86
N SER A 529 31.21 31.88 -4.92
CA SER A 529 30.34 32.91 -4.32
C SER A 529 29.93 32.57 -2.87
N GLY A 530 30.28 31.38 -2.38
CA GLY A 530 29.83 30.86 -1.09
C GLY A 530 28.42 30.25 -1.15
N THR A 531 27.91 29.95 -2.34
CA THR A 531 26.60 29.31 -2.52
C THR A 531 26.77 27.78 -2.51
N PRO A 532 25.91 27.02 -1.81
CA PRO A 532 25.98 25.56 -1.86
C PRO A 532 25.69 25.02 -3.27
N GLN A 533 26.46 24.03 -3.70
CA GLN A 533 26.39 23.42 -5.05
C GLN A 533 26.47 21.89 -4.98
N HIS A 534 26.26 21.21 -6.12
CA HIS A 534 26.35 19.74 -6.27
C HIS A 534 25.39 18.95 -5.35
N ILE A 535 24.29 19.58 -4.93
CA ILE A 535 23.26 18.95 -4.10
C ILE A 535 21.90 19.61 -4.35
N LEU A 536 20.81 18.84 -4.28
CA LEU A 536 19.46 19.38 -4.42
C LEU A 536 19.04 20.06 -3.11
N ARG A 537 19.26 21.37 -2.99
CA ARG A 537 18.94 22.11 -1.75
C ARG A 537 17.44 22.17 -1.40
N LYS A 538 16.58 22.10 -2.42
CA LYS A 538 15.13 22.21 -2.29
C LYS A 538 14.50 21.02 -3.00
N PRO A 539 14.31 19.89 -2.28
CA PRO A 539 13.56 18.77 -2.80
C PRO A 539 12.16 19.23 -3.22
N THR A 540 11.68 18.69 -4.34
CA THR A 540 10.31 18.87 -4.80
C THR A 540 9.47 17.69 -4.35
N GLU A 541 8.14 17.80 -4.48
CA GLU A 541 7.20 16.70 -4.28
C GLU A 541 7.62 15.40 -5.00
N GLN A 542 8.24 15.53 -6.18
CA GLN A 542 8.72 14.39 -6.95
C GLN A 542 9.73 13.51 -6.19
N ALA A 543 10.55 14.09 -5.30
CA ALA A 543 11.50 13.32 -4.50
C ALA A 543 10.79 12.45 -3.44
N CYS A 544 9.61 12.87 -2.99
CA CYS A 544 8.78 12.12 -2.05
C CYS A 544 7.90 11.08 -2.75
N ALA A 545 7.40 11.41 -3.94
CA ALA A 545 6.51 10.58 -4.75
C ALA A 545 7.18 9.31 -5.33
N THR A 546 8.47 9.09 -5.06
CA THR A 546 9.15 7.82 -5.33
C THR A 546 8.66 6.71 -4.41
N CYS A 547 8.31 7.07 -3.16
CA CYS A 547 7.85 6.14 -2.12
C CYS A 547 6.40 6.43 -1.74
N HIS A 548 6.02 7.72 -1.68
CA HIS A 548 4.65 8.15 -1.39
C HIS A 548 3.79 8.15 -2.66
N VAL A 549 3.52 6.96 -3.16
CA VAL A 549 2.56 6.71 -4.24
C VAL A 549 1.17 6.42 -3.68
N GLU A 550 0.15 6.46 -4.53
CA GLU A 550 -1.24 6.27 -4.10
C GLU A 550 -1.48 4.88 -3.46
N GLU A 551 -0.72 3.88 -3.88
CA GLU A 551 -0.75 2.51 -3.36
C GLU A 551 -0.26 2.42 -1.91
N HIS A 552 0.80 3.14 -1.56
CA HIS A 552 1.49 3.04 -0.27
C HIS A 552 1.17 4.19 0.69
N SER A 553 0.74 5.33 0.14
CA SER A 553 0.47 6.57 0.87
C SER A 553 -0.70 7.33 0.21
N PRO A 554 -1.92 6.76 0.18
CA PRO A 554 -3.06 7.33 -0.55
C PRO A 554 -3.47 8.74 -0.08
N ARG A 555 -3.10 9.13 1.14
CA ARG A 555 -3.35 10.47 1.71
C ARG A 555 -2.12 11.39 1.68
N PHE A 556 -1.12 11.09 0.85
CA PHE A 556 0.07 11.92 0.73
C PHE A 556 -0.28 13.35 0.31
N ASP A 557 0.17 14.32 1.10
CA ASP A 557 0.12 15.74 0.78
C ASP A 557 1.50 16.33 1.07
N PHE A 558 2.17 16.81 0.02
CA PHE A 558 3.55 17.28 0.13
C PHE A 558 3.72 18.44 1.11
N ASP A 559 2.82 19.44 1.09
CA ASP A 559 2.93 20.64 1.94
C ASP A 559 2.79 20.33 3.42
N VAL A 560 2.24 19.16 3.72
CA VAL A 560 1.91 18.65 5.03
C VAL A 560 3.02 17.74 5.51
N TYR A 561 3.32 16.69 4.75
CA TYR A 561 4.32 15.68 5.09
C TYR A 561 5.72 16.30 5.23
N VAL A 562 6.07 17.27 4.37
CA VAL A 562 7.38 17.93 4.44
C VAL A 562 7.61 18.63 5.77
N ARG A 563 6.56 19.05 6.48
CA ARG A 563 6.67 19.71 7.80
C ARG A 563 6.98 18.73 8.93
N GLN A 564 6.70 17.45 8.76
CA GLN A 564 7.07 16.42 9.74
C GLN A 564 8.57 16.11 9.66
N ILE A 565 9.16 16.27 8.47
CA ILE A 565 10.58 16.00 8.21
C ILE A 565 11.43 17.29 8.13
N THR A 566 10.90 18.43 8.57
CA THR A 566 11.64 19.70 8.64
C THR A 566 11.33 20.47 9.92
N GLY A 567 12.32 21.20 10.45
CA GLY A 567 12.18 21.90 11.72
C GLY A 567 13.36 22.79 12.07
N GLU A 568 13.58 23.05 13.36
CA GLU A 568 14.74 23.83 13.81
C GLU A 568 16.04 23.12 13.38
N GLY A 569 16.97 23.87 12.76
CA GLY A 569 18.20 23.29 12.19
C GLY A 569 18.06 22.68 10.80
N HIS A 570 16.83 22.40 10.33
CA HIS A 570 16.52 21.90 8.99
C HIS A 570 15.17 22.45 8.48
N SER A 571 15.03 23.78 8.45
CA SER A 571 13.71 24.38 8.25
C SER A 571 13.29 24.36 6.78
N TYR A 572 12.08 23.88 6.52
CA TYR A 572 11.45 24.03 5.21
C TYR A 572 11.10 25.49 4.98
N SER A 573 11.43 25.98 3.79
CA SER A 573 11.04 27.30 3.31
C SER A 573 10.26 27.14 2.00
N GLY A 574 9.14 26.41 2.03
CA GLY A 574 8.23 26.33 0.89
C GLY A 574 7.32 27.55 0.81
N ALA A 575 7.05 28.17 -0.34
CA ALA A 575 7.60 28.06 -1.70
C ALA A 575 7.70 29.52 -2.26
N PRO A 576 7.95 29.83 -3.56
CA PRO A 576 8.25 31.20 -4.01
C PRO A 576 7.18 32.26 -3.72
#